data_AF-A0A388QP31-F1
#
_entry.id   AF-A0A388QP31-F1
#
_cell.length_a   1.000
_cell.length_b   1.000
_cell.length_c   1.000
_cell.angle_alpha   90.00
_cell.angle_beta   90.00
_cell.angle_gamma   90.00
#
_symmetry.space_group_name_H-M   'P 1'
#
loop_
_entity.id
_entity.type
_entity.pdbx_description
1 polymer ?
#
loop_
_entity_poly.entity_id
_entity_poly.type
_entity_poly.pdbx_seq_one_letter_code
_entity_poly.pdbx_strand_id
1 'polypeptide(L)'
;MNLAHSGIETVSTAGLLEFTINGVTINGPSSMIETGPDTGKFYVKLQLPDKVNGKPLSQNDIVLMKYLDASDRSGDKQVLVKSVPLEKSFAKVQTVGGGSRIGHDFTVRIYEPDANLDSQDVDRISLSQLEYRGEGGIRTTLANPRFSANSGNLIETGPNTSTFEVKIEIPREIDGKR
;
A
#
# COMPACT_ATOMS: atom_id res chain seq x y z
N MET A 1 -8.76 3.72 -30.42
CA MET A 1 -9.65 4.82 -30.88
C MET A 1 -9.28 6.07 -30.13
N ASN A 2 -9.24 7.22 -30.79
CA ASN A 2 -8.97 8.53 -30.22
C ASN A 2 -10.12 9.45 -30.69
N LEU A 3 -11.01 9.87 -29.78
CA LEU A 3 -12.30 10.48 -30.14
C LEU A 3 -12.47 11.94 -29.66
N ALA A 4 -11.46 12.59 -29.06
CA ALA A 4 -11.60 13.98 -28.59
C ALA A 4 -10.34 14.85 -28.78
N HIS A 5 -10.41 15.82 -29.70
CA HIS A 5 -9.28 16.65 -30.15
C HIS A 5 -8.95 17.86 -29.25
N SER A 6 -9.10 17.77 -27.92
CA SER A 6 -8.74 18.87 -26.99
C SER A 6 -8.76 18.54 -25.49
N GLY A 7 -8.97 17.29 -25.07
CA GLY A 7 -9.10 16.94 -23.65
C GLY A 7 -8.40 15.63 -23.29
N ILE A 8 -8.12 15.45 -22.00
CA ILE A 8 -7.66 14.16 -21.47
C ILE A 8 -8.79 13.14 -21.66
N GLU A 9 -8.55 12.11 -22.47
CA GLU A 9 -9.54 11.07 -22.76
C GLU A 9 -9.59 10.01 -21.65
N THR A 10 -10.81 9.56 -21.31
CA THR A 10 -11.05 8.39 -20.45
C THR A 10 -11.73 7.31 -21.27
N VAL A 11 -11.10 6.14 -21.37
CA VAL A 11 -11.56 5.03 -22.20
C VAL A 11 -11.89 3.82 -21.33
N SER A 12 -12.97 3.10 -21.65
CA SER A 12 -13.31 1.84 -20.98
C SER A 12 -12.24 0.78 -21.23
N THR A 13 -11.88 0.03 -20.20
CA THR A 13 -10.92 -1.09 -20.28
C THR A 13 -11.59 -2.43 -20.60
N ALA A 14 -12.93 -2.44 -20.69
CA ALA A 14 -13.70 -3.66 -20.90
C ALA A 14 -13.27 -4.37 -22.20
N GLY A 15 -12.79 -5.61 -22.07
CA GLY A 15 -12.28 -6.41 -23.20
C GLY A 15 -10.91 -5.96 -23.75
N LEU A 16 -10.31 -4.91 -23.19
CA LEU A 16 -8.99 -4.40 -23.59
C LEU A 16 -7.89 -4.80 -22.62
N LEU A 17 -8.18 -4.92 -21.31
CA LEU A 17 -7.18 -5.23 -20.30
C LEU A 17 -7.54 -6.48 -19.50
N GLU A 18 -6.54 -7.34 -19.29
CA GLU A 18 -6.60 -8.45 -18.34
C GLU A 18 -5.49 -8.28 -17.30
N PHE A 19 -5.80 -8.59 -16.04
CA PHE A 19 -4.85 -8.53 -14.94
C PHE A 19 -4.78 -9.88 -14.23
N THR A 20 -3.56 -10.33 -13.94
CA THR A 20 -3.34 -11.51 -13.11
C THR A 20 -2.28 -11.25 -12.06
N ILE A 21 -2.36 -11.95 -10.93
CA ILE A 21 -1.31 -12.04 -9.93
C ILE A 21 -0.90 -13.51 -9.83
N ASN A 22 0.36 -13.82 -10.13
CA ASN A 22 0.85 -15.21 -10.23
C ASN A 22 -0.03 -16.11 -11.09
N GLY A 23 -0.60 -15.56 -12.18
CA GLY A 23 -1.48 -16.27 -13.10
C GLY A 23 -2.95 -16.38 -12.65
N VAL A 24 -3.32 -15.89 -11.47
CA VAL A 24 -4.71 -15.83 -11.02
C VAL A 24 -5.34 -14.52 -11.46
N THR A 25 -6.47 -14.58 -12.17
CA THR A 25 -7.20 -13.39 -12.63
C THR A 25 -7.71 -12.54 -11.47
N ILE A 26 -7.53 -11.22 -11.59
CA ILE A 26 -8.06 -10.22 -10.66
C ILE A 26 -8.89 -9.17 -11.41
N ASN A 27 -9.74 -8.44 -10.69
CA ASN A 27 -10.45 -7.31 -11.26
C ASN A 27 -9.48 -6.16 -11.56
N GLY A 28 -9.60 -5.60 -12.76
CA GLY A 28 -8.88 -4.39 -13.17
C GLY A 28 -9.73 -3.13 -13.02
N PRO A 29 -9.13 -1.94 -13.16
CA PRO A 29 -9.88 -0.69 -13.27
C PRO A 29 -10.79 -0.74 -14.50
N SER A 30 -11.97 -0.13 -14.42
CA SER A 30 -12.96 -0.07 -15.50
C SER A 30 -12.63 0.96 -16.60
N SER A 31 -11.63 1.81 -16.35
CA SER A 31 -11.20 2.85 -17.28
C SER A 31 -9.69 3.09 -17.25
N MET A 32 -9.17 3.63 -18.35
CA MET A 32 -7.81 4.13 -18.51
C MET A 32 -7.86 5.60 -18.92
N ILE A 33 -6.87 6.38 -18.48
CA ILE A 33 -6.85 7.84 -18.64
C ILE A 33 -5.65 8.24 -19.50
N GLU A 34 -5.88 9.13 -20.45
CA GLU A 34 -4.83 9.66 -21.30
C GLU A 34 -3.84 10.54 -20.49
N THR A 35 -2.55 10.43 -20.78
CA THR A 35 -1.49 11.14 -20.03
C THR A 35 -1.44 12.64 -20.31
N GLY A 36 -2.19 13.11 -21.30
CA GLY A 36 -2.34 14.50 -21.71
C GLY A 36 -3.15 14.59 -22.99
N PRO A 37 -3.60 15.80 -23.40
CA PRO A 37 -4.38 15.99 -24.61
C PRO A 37 -3.65 15.42 -25.85
N ASP A 38 -4.35 14.56 -26.60
CA ASP A 38 -3.90 14.00 -27.88
C ASP A 38 -2.54 13.27 -27.84
N THR A 39 -2.15 12.72 -26.68
CA THR A 39 -0.87 12.00 -26.54
C THR A 39 -0.91 10.58 -27.10
N GLY A 40 -2.09 9.97 -27.19
CA GLY A 40 -2.27 8.56 -27.52
C GLY A 40 -1.65 7.60 -26.48
N LYS A 41 -1.25 8.12 -25.31
CA LYS A 41 -0.63 7.36 -24.23
C LYS A 41 -1.58 7.34 -23.05
N PHE A 42 -1.87 6.14 -22.54
CA PHE A 42 -2.80 5.95 -21.44
C PHE A 42 -2.10 5.35 -20.22
N TYR A 43 -2.60 5.68 -19.05
CA TYR A 43 -2.23 5.04 -17.79
C TYR A 43 -3.47 4.44 -17.12
N VAL A 44 -3.23 3.41 -16.32
CA VAL A 44 -4.23 2.77 -15.46
C VAL A 44 -3.72 2.76 -14.03
N LYS A 45 -4.65 2.95 -13.08
CA LYS A 45 -4.39 2.72 -11.66
C LYS A 45 -5.03 1.40 -11.26
N LEU A 46 -4.21 0.40 -10.96
CA LEU A 46 -4.67 -0.89 -10.49
C LEU A 46 -4.60 -0.90 -8.96
N GLN A 47 -5.75 -1.06 -8.30
CA GLN A 47 -5.79 -1.37 -6.87
C GLN A 47 -5.59 -2.87 -6.71
N LEU A 48 -4.58 -3.26 -5.92
CA LEU A 48 -4.29 -4.67 -5.67
C LEU A 48 -5.23 -5.19 -4.57
N PRO A 49 -5.75 -6.42 -4.69
CA PRO A 49 -6.50 -7.04 -3.60
C PRO A 49 -5.56 -7.49 -2.48
N ASP A 50 -6.00 -7.41 -1.21
CA ASP A 50 -5.21 -7.88 -0.06
C ASP A 50 -4.83 -9.36 -0.16
N LYS A 51 -5.65 -10.14 -0.86
CA LYS A 51 -5.49 -11.58 -1.03
C LYS A 51 -5.81 -12.01 -2.45
N VAL A 52 -5.09 -13.02 -2.92
CA VAL A 52 -5.36 -13.74 -4.16
C VAL A 52 -5.49 -15.21 -3.83
N ASN A 53 -6.62 -15.81 -4.23
CA ASN A 53 -6.93 -17.22 -3.92
C ASN A 53 -6.81 -17.55 -2.40
N GLY A 54 -7.27 -16.63 -1.54
CA GLY A 54 -7.24 -16.76 -0.09
C GLY A 54 -5.87 -16.52 0.57
N LYS A 55 -4.81 -16.31 -0.20
CA LYS A 55 -3.45 -16.04 0.31
C LYS A 55 -3.13 -14.55 0.24
N PRO A 56 -2.56 -13.95 1.31
CA PRO A 56 -2.08 -12.57 1.25
C PRO A 56 -1.00 -12.39 0.18
N LEU A 57 -0.98 -11.21 -0.44
CA LEU A 57 0.09 -10.83 -1.35
C LEU A 57 1.45 -10.87 -0.65
N SER A 58 2.46 -11.30 -1.40
CA SER A 58 3.81 -11.53 -0.90
C SER A 58 4.86 -10.89 -1.80
N GLN A 59 6.07 -10.71 -1.25
CA GLN A 59 7.21 -10.23 -2.01
C GLN A 59 7.46 -11.18 -3.20
N ASN A 60 7.76 -10.59 -4.35
CA ASN A 60 7.97 -11.26 -5.63
C ASN A 60 6.72 -11.87 -6.27
N ASP A 61 5.51 -11.64 -5.73
CA ASP A 61 4.29 -11.92 -6.49
C ASP A 61 4.31 -11.10 -7.77
N ILE A 62 3.96 -11.73 -8.89
CA ILE A 62 4.07 -11.12 -10.21
C ILE A 62 2.70 -10.60 -10.62
N VAL A 63 2.57 -9.28 -10.68
CA VAL A 63 1.43 -8.62 -11.33
C VAL A 63 1.70 -8.63 -12.84
N LEU A 64 0.75 -9.12 -13.61
CA LEU A 64 0.81 -9.16 -15.07
C LEU A 64 -0.43 -8.49 -15.64
N MET A 65 -0.21 -7.51 -16.51
CA MET A 65 -1.22 -6.86 -17.34
C MET A 65 -1.07 -7.33 -18.78
N LYS A 66 -2.19 -7.72 -19.41
CA LYS A 66 -2.28 -7.90 -20.86
C LYS A 66 -3.13 -6.80 -21.45
N TYR A 67 -2.68 -6.23 -22.56
CA TYR A 67 -3.47 -5.38 -23.43
C TYR A 67 -3.85 -6.17 -24.67
N LEU A 68 -5.16 -6.35 -24.86
CA LEU A 68 -5.79 -7.05 -25.97
C LEU A 68 -6.18 -5.99 -27.00
N ASP A 69 -5.30 -5.72 -27.96
CA ASP A 69 -5.63 -4.76 -29.03
C ASP A 69 -6.54 -5.42 -30.07
N ALA A 70 -7.58 -4.70 -30.45
CA ALA A 70 -8.53 -5.11 -31.47
C ALA A 70 -7.93 -4.81 -32.84
N SER A 71 -7.05 -5.72 -33.27
CA SER A 71 -6.54 -5.85 -34.63
C SER A 71 -5.67 -4.69 -35.12
N ASP A 72 -4.45 -5.00 -35.57
CA ASP A 72 -3.69 -4.06 -36.40
C ASP A 72 -4.40 -3.82 -37.75
N ARG A 73 -3.83 -2.95 -38.61
CA ARG A 73 -4.36 -2.68 -39.97
C ARG A 73 -4.52 -3.94 -40.84
N SER A 74 -3.94 -5.07 -40.44
CA SER A 74 -3.98 -6.36 -41.14
C SER A 74 -5.05 -7.32 -40.58
N GLY A 75 -5.71 -6.99 -39.46
CA GLY A 75 -6.74 -7.82 -38.84
C GLY A 75 -6.25 -8.71 -37.69
N ASP A 76 -4.94 -8.74 -37.42
CA ASP A 76 -4.35 -9.68 -36.46
C ASP A 76 -4.43 -9.14 -35.03
N LYS A 77 -4.95 -9.97 -34.11
CA LYS A 77 -5.04 -9.64 -32.69
C LYS A 77 -3.64 -9.57 -32.08
N GLN A 78 -3.29 -8.41 -31.54
CA GLN A 78 -2.03 -8.20 -30.85
C GLN A 78 -2.24 -8.25 -29.34
N VAL A 79 -1.39 -8.98 -28.63
CA VAL A 79 -1.40 -9.05 -27.16
C VAL A 79 -0.09 -8.48 -26.64
N LEU A 80 -0.16 -7.33 -25.99
CA LEU A 80 0.98 -6.76 -25.29
C LEU A 80 0.95 -7.21 -23.84
N VAL A 81 2.07 -7.70 -23.32
CA VAL A 81 2.18 -8.18 -21.94
C VAL A 81 3.19 -7.33 -21.18
N LYS A 82 2.79 -6.87 -19.99
CA LYS A 82 3.68 -6.18 -19.05
C LYS A 82 3.58 -6.86 -17.69
N SER A 83 4.72 -7.14 -17.07
CA SER A 83 4.79 -7.66 -15.71
C SER A 83 5.64 -6.79 -14.80
N VAL A 84 5.28 -6.78 -13.52
CA VAL A 84 6.00 -6.08 -12.45
C VAL A 84 5.99 -6.99 -11.20
N PRO A 85 7.15 -7.27 -10.58
CA PRO A 85 7.19 -7.97 -9.30
C PRO A 85 6.77 -7.02 -8.17
N LEU A 86 6.06 -7.54 -7.16
CA LEU A 86 5.80 -6.81 -5.93
C LEU A 86 7.06 -6.75 -5.08
N GLU A 87 7.46 -5.55 -4.70
CA GLU A 87 8.57 -5.31 -3.78
C GLU A 87 7.99 -4.91 -2.43
N LYS A 88 8.54 -5.50 -1.36
CA LYS A 88 8.23 -5.06 -0.01
C LYS A 88 9.15 -3.93 0.40
N SER A 89 8.58 -2.83 0.87
CA SER A 89 9.35 -1.78 1.51
C SER A 89 9.77 -2.17 2.93
N PHE A 90 10.90 -1.64 3.39
CA PHE A 90 11.28 -1.74 4.79
C PHE A 90 10.73 -0.52 5.55
N ALA A 91 9.98 -0.77 6.63
CA ALA A 91 9.57 0.23 7.61
C ALA A 91 10.75 1.12 8.04
N LYS A 92 10.60 2.44 7.90
CA LYS A 92 11.50 3.43 8.53
C LYS A 92 10.83 3.97 9.79
N VAL A 93 11.39 3.66 10.95
CA VAL A 93 10.89 4.12 12.26
C VAL A 93 11.55 5.43 12.66
N GLN A 94 10.76 6.43 13.02
CA GLN A 94 11.22 7.71 13.56
C GLN A 94 10.48 8.03 14.85
N THR A 95 11.19 8.56 15.84
CA THR A 95 10.60 9.16 17.05
C THR A 95 10.63 10.68 16.91
N VAL A 96 9.46 11.31 16.99
CA VAL A 96 9.31 12.77 16.90
C VAL A 96 8.97 13.31 18.30
N GLY A 97 9.77 14.26 18.81
CA GLY A 97 9.52 14.93 20.11
C GLY A 97 10.67 14.92 21.13
N GLY A 98 11.86 14.41 20.78
CA GLY A 98 12.95 14.21 21.74
C GLY A 98 12.87 12.83 22.39
N GLY A 99 14.01 12.29 22.85
CA GLY A 99 14.15 10.89 23.25
C GLY A 99 13.12 10.40 24.28
N SER A 100 12.92 9.07 24.34
CA SER A 100 12.04 8.37 25.28
C SER A 100 12.34 8.73 26.74
N ARG A 101 11.74 9.82 27.23
CA ARG A 101 11.70 10.14 28.65
C ARG A 101 10.47 9.46 29.21
N ILE A 102 10.70 8.62 30.22
CA ILE A 102 9.64 7.94 30.97
C ILE A 102 8.57 8.96 31.43
N GLY A 103 7.30 8.67 31.14
CA GLY A 103 6.16 9.53 31.52
C GLY A 103 5.89 10.73 30.60
N HIS A 104 6.42 10.73 29.39
CA HIS A 104 6.09 11.71 28.34
C HIS A 104 5.61 11.01 27.07
N ASP A 105 4.61 11.61 26.43
CA ASP A 105 4.13 11.18 25.12
C ASP A 105 5.22 11.41 24.06
N PHE A 106 5.41 10.42 23.19
CA PHE A 106 6.17 10.57 21.96
C PHE A 106 5.37 10.01 20.79
N THR A 107 5.65 10.51 19.59
CA THR A 107 5.00 10.02 18.36
C THR A 107 5.90 8.97 17.73
N VAL A 108 5.34 7.77 17.54
CA VAL A 108 5.93 6.75 16.65
C VAL A 108 5.43 7.04 15.26
N ARG A 109 6.35 7.35 14.34
CA ARG A 109 6.06 7.52 12.92
C ARG A 109 6.76 6.40 12.15
N ILE A 110 6.02 5.71 11.29
CA ILE A 110 6.55 4.69 10.39
C ILE A 110 6.18 5.04 8.96
N TYR A 111 7.16 5.00 8.06
CA TYR A 111 6.89 4.94 6.62
C TYR A 111 6.86 3.48 6.19
N GLU A 112 5.68 2.96 5.84
CA GLU A 112 5.44 1.58 5.42
C GLU A 112 4.49 1.52 4.20
N PRO A 113 5.00 1.73 2.99
CA PRO A 113 4.22 1.63 1.75
C PRO A 113 3.41 0.35 1.60
N ASP A 114 3.91 -0.78 2.08
CA ASP A 114 3.22 -2.07 1.96
C ASP A 114 1.91 -2.15 2.76
N ALA A 115 1.74 -1.27 3.75
CA ALA A 115 0.54 -1.21 4.59
C ALA A 115 -0.49 -0.17 4.11
N ASN A 116 -0.19 0.58 3.04
CA ASN A 116 -1.09 1.53 2.38
C ASN A 116 -1.82 0.81 1.23
N LEU A 117 -2.92 0.15 1.57
CA LEU A 117 -3.69 -0.75 0.73
C LEU A 117 -4.83 -0.03 -0.01
N ASP A 118 -5.37 1.05 0.57
CA ASP A 118 -6.43 1.85 -0.04
C ASP A 118 -5.99 3.29 -0.27
N SER A 119 -6.03 3.70 -1.54
CA SER A 119 -5.64 5.07 -1.92
C SER A 119 -6.66 6.16 -1.54
N GLN A 120 -7.88 5.79 -1.15
CA GLN A 120 -8.99 6.71 -0.88
C GLN A 120 -9.27 6.86 0.62
N ASP A 121 -9.05 5.81 1.40
CA ASP A 121 -9.29 5.78 2.84
C ASP A 121 -7.98 5.73 3.64
N VAL A 122 -8.08 5.97 4.95
CA VAL A 122 -6.94 5.85 5.86
C VAL A 122 -6.74 4.41 6.32
N ASP A 123 -5.54 3.89 6.10
CA ASP A 123 -5.15 2.55 6.54
C ASP A 123 -4.65 2.51 8.00
N ARG A 124 -4.57 1.29 8.56
CA ARG A 124 -4.21 1.05 9.96
C ARG A 124 -3.26 -0.13 10.10
N ILE A 125 -2.23 0.03 10.94
CA ILE A 125 -1.32 -1.05 11.34
C ILE A 125 -1.53 -1.33 12.83
N SER A 126 -1.83 -2.58 13.19
CA SER A 126 -2.08 -2.94 14.60
C SER A 126 -0.81 -2.81 15.44
N LEU A 127 -0.92 -2.23 16.63
CA LEU A 127 0.23 -2.15 17.56
C LEU A 127 0.72 -3.52 18.03
N SER A 128 -0.10 -4.57 17.90
CA SER A 128 0.30 -5.95 18.20
C SER A 128 1.33 -6.50 17.20
N GLN A 129 1.48 -5.88 16.03
CA GLN A 129 2.47 -6.26 15.02
C GLN A 129 3.84 -5.61 15.27
N LEU A 130 3.92 -4.65 16.20
CA LEU A 130 5.13 -3.88 16.48
C LEU A 130 5.78 -4.39 17.76
N GLU A 131 6.93 -5.03 17.62
CA GLU A 131 7.72 -5.50 18.74
C GLU A 131 8.44 -4.33 19.44
N TYR A 132 8.33 -4.28 20.77
CA TYR A 132 9.14 -3.41 21.62
C TYR A 132 10.24 -4.23 22.29
N ARG A 133 11.47 -3.72 22.20
CA ARG A 133 12.65 -4.26 22.86
C ARG A 133 13.23 -3.20 23.78
N GLY A 134 13.15 -3.46 25.09
CA GLY A 134 13.69 -2.58 26.13
C GLY A 134 14.95 -3.12 26.76
N GLU A 135 15.56 -2.30 27.63
CA GLU A 135 16.68 -2.74 28.48
C GLU A 135 16.26 -3.89 29.42
N GLY A 136 17.23 -4.60 29.99
CA GLY A 136 16.96 -5.73 30.88
C GLY A 136 16.30 -6.95 30.21
N GLY A 137 16.30 -7.01 28.87
CA GLY A 137 15.76 -8.15 28.11
C GLY A 137 14.24 -8.13 27.94
N ILE A 138 13.60 -6.96 28.11
CA ILE A 138 12.16 -6.79 27.88
C ILE A 138 11.86 -7.03 26.39
N ARG A 139 10.92 -7.94 26.11
CA ARG A 139 10.39 -8.21 24.78
C ARG A 139 8.88 -8.28 24.86
N THR A 140 8.21 -7.34 24.21
CA THR A 140 6.74 -7.27 24.19
C THR A 140 6.27 -6.59 22.91
N THR A 141 5.02 -6.17 22.83
CA THR A 141 4.50 -5.37 21.70
C THR A 141 4.05 -4.00 22.19
N LEU A 142 3.88 -3.05 21.28
CA LEU A 142 3.29 -1.75 21.60
C LEU A 142 1.80 -1.84 21.98
N ALA A 143 1.16 -3.00 21.77
CA ALA A 143 -0.18 -3.29 22.28
C ALA A 143 -0.20 -3.74 23.76
N ASN A 144 0.95 -3.86 24.42
CA ASN A 144 0.96 -4.20 25.84
C ASN A 144 0.24 -3.10 26.65
N PRO A 145 -0.75 -3.45 27.51
CA PRO A 145 -1.56 -2.47 28.25
C PRO A 145 -0.79 -1.53 29.17
N ARG A 146 0.49 -1.81 29.44
CA ARG A 146 1.38 -0.90 30.15
C ARG A 146 1.74 0.33 29.31
N PHE A 147 1.74 0.23 27.99
CA PHE A 147 1.84 1.40 27.12
C PHE A 147 0.50 2.14 27.09
N SER A 148 0.54 3.44 27.29
CA SER A 148 -0.60 4.30 27.00
C SER A 148 -0.50 4.69 25.53
N ALA A 149 -1.53 4.38 24.72
CA ALA A 149 -1.58 4.77 23.33
C ALA A 149 -2.90 5.48 23.04
N ASN A 150 -2.86 6.51 22.20
CA ASN A 150 -4.09 7.20 21.78
C ASN A 150 -4.94 6.37 20.80
N SER A 151 -4.44 5.21 20.35
CA SER A 151 -5.09 4.29 19.42
C SER A 151 -4.47 2.90 19.58
N GLY A 152 -5.24 1.83 19.33
CA GLY A 152 -4.73 0.46 19.23
C GLY A 152 -3.98 0.17 17.92
N ASN A 153 -3.89 1.16 17.03
CA ASN A 153 -3.24 1.08 15.73
C ASN A 153 -2.38 2.33 15.47
N LEU A 154 -1.31 2.18 14.67
CA LEU A 154 -0.82 3.29 13.87
C LEU A 154 -1.87 3.64 12.81
N ILE A 155 -2.15 4.92 12.63
CA ILE A 155 -3.13 5.43 11.67
C ILE A 155 -2.38 6.16 10.57
N GLU A 156 -2.73 5.91 9.32
CA GLU A 156 -2.16 6.64 8.20
C GLU A 156 -2.41 8.15 8.34
N THR A 157 -1.40 8.98 8.06
CA THR A 157 -1.45 10.45 8.24
C THR A 157 -2.38 11.17 7.26
N GLY A 158 -2.89 10.43 6.28
CA GLY A 158 -3.86 10.82 5.27
C GLY A 158 -3.93 9.72 4.21
N PRO A 159 -4.98 9.67 3.38
CA PRO A 159 -5.11 8.65 2.35
C PRO A 159 -3.88 8.62 1.44
N ASN A 160 -3.36 7.42 1.19
CA ASN A 160 -2.26 7.18 0.26
C ASN A 160 -0.93 7.89 0.61
N THR A 161 -0.67 8.17 1.89
CA THR A 161 0.57 8.81 2.35
C THR A 161 1.68 7.82 2.69
N SER A 162 1.33 6.53 2.86
CA SER A 162 2.25 5.47 3.29
C SER A 162 2.96 5.76 4.63
N THR A 163 2.50 6.78 5.35
CA THR A 163 3.09 7.26 6.59
C THR A 163 2.06 7.08 7.69
N PHE A 164 2.42 6.36 8.74
CA PHE A 164 1.52 5.99 9.82
C PHE A 164 2.04 6.53 11.16
N GLU A 165 1.12 6.98 12.00
CA GLU A 165 1.44 7.58 13.30
C GLU A 165 0.57 7.07 14.45
N VAL A 166 1.17 7.06 15.63
CA VAL A 166 0.49 6.87 16.91
C VAL A 166 1.23 7.67 17.98
N LYS A 167 0.50 8.19 18.96
CA LYS A 167 1.10 8.76 20.17
C LYS A 167 1.10 7.71 21.26
N ILE A 168 2.27 7.44 21.81
CA ILE A 168 2.47 6.44 22.86
C ILE A 168 3.21 7.10 24.03
N GLU A 169 2.83 6.73 25.25
CA GLU A 169 3.56 6.98 26.48
C GLU A 169 4.25 5.68 26.90
N ILE A 170 5.57 5.74 27.12
CA ILE A 170 6.31 4.60 27.68
C ILE A 170 6.04 4.53 29.20
N PRO A 171 5.61 3.37 29.72
CA PRO A 171 5.44 3.16 31.14
C PRO A 171 6.78 3.25 31.88
N ARG A 172 6.71 3.59 33.18
CA ARG A 172 7.90 3.60 34.04
C ARG A 172 8.50 2.22 34.29
N GLU A 173 7.67 1.18 34.21
CA GLU A 173 8.06 -0.21 34.44
C GLU A 173 7.27 -1.13 33.51
N ILE A 174 7.97 -2.12 32.94
CA ILE A 174 7.38 -3.25 32.21
C ILE A 174 7.89 -4.51 32.88
N ASP A 175 6.98 -5.38 33.30
CA ASP A 175 7.29 -6.66 33.97
C ASP A 175 8.23 -6.52 35.18
N GLY A 176 8.10 -5.43 35.95
CA GLY A 176 8.94 -5.14 37.13
C GLY A 176 10.36 -4.71 36.81
N LYS A 177 10.66 -4.42 35.53
CA LYS A 177 11.93 -3.86 35.06
C LYS A 177 11.70 -2.41 34.63
N ARG A 178 12.66 -1.55 35.00
CA ARG A 178 12.70 -0.14 34.61
C ARG A 178 13.47 0.04 33.32
#